data_AF-C4L3Z0-F1
#
_entry.id   AF-C4L3Z0-F1
#
_cell.length_a   1.000
_cell.length_b   1.000
_cell.length_c   1.000
_cell.angle_alpha   90.00
_cell.angle_beta   90.00
_cell.angle_gamma   90.00
#
_symmetry.space_group_name_H-M   'P 1'
#
loop_
_entity.id
_entity.type
_entity.pdbx_description
1 polymer ?
#
loop_
_entity_poly.entity_id
_entity_poly.type
_entity_poly.pdbx_seq_one_letter_code
_entity_poly.pdbx_strand_id
1 'polypeptide(L)'
;MNVLQVDPKRYDVWNAFPTYFLEQSPVYVKGSVTTPTVFIEVIGHGIVAEAEVLLEEMIGRPDDPYWLGEKQEGVQLYSLVDLLQLHFHHPLLQMGMYEVDEPYESIRKKWNDGYYVPSSKWTKASYEAHLFREKLLAPKSHVTTCASCHVDLAERFGKEAYHLIEYHLTEERGIWVCPTCHKAIHTLD
;
A
#
# COMPACT_ATOMS: atom_id res chain seq x y z
N MET A 1 -15.48 6.91 1.65
CA MET A 1 -14.11 6.64 1.18
C MET A 1 -13.56 5.50 2.02
N ASN A 2 -12.91 4.52 1.39
CA ASN A 2 -12.41 3.31 2.07
C ASN A 2 -10.88 3.32 2.26
N VAL A 3 -10.22 4.40 1.83
CA VAL A 3 -8.76 4.58 1.94
C VAL A 3 -8.48 5.98 2.48
N LEU A 4 -7.79 6.08 3.61
CA LEU A 4 -7.22 7.34 4.10
C LEU A 4 -5.82 7.55 3.52
N GLN A 5 -5.46 8.80 3.24
CA GLN A 5 -4.18 9.13 2.62
C GLN A 5 -3.28 9.91 3.58
N VAL A 6 -2.02 9.49 3.65
CA VAL A 6 -0.97 10.13 4.44
C VAL A 6 0.09 10.70 3.51
N ASP A 7 0.37 11.99 3.64
CA ASP A 7 1.49 12.64 2.94
C ASP A 7 2.79 12.45 3.74
N PRO A 8 3.74 11.62 3.26
CA PRO A 8 5.00 11.38 3.96
C PRO A 8 5.93 12.59 4.01
N LYS A 9 5.60 13.70 3.34
CA LYS A 9 6.32 14.98 3.46
C LYS A 9 5.82 15.85 4.61
N ARG A 10 4.63 15.55 5.14
CA ARG A 10 3.99 16.29 6.24
C ARG A 10 3.93 15.48 7.54
N TYR A 11 3.99 14.17 7.45
CA TYR A 11 3.91 13.27 8.59
C TYR A 11 4.95 12.17 8.44
N ASP A 12 5.75 11.94 9.47
CA ASP A 12 6.77 10.90 9.52
C ASP A 12 6.16 9.52 9.74
N VAL A 13 5.38 9.10 8.75
CA VAL A 13 4.65 7.84 8.76
C VAL A 13 5.57 6.65 9.02
N TRP A 14 6.84 6.75 8.57
CA TRP A 14 7.87 5.72 8.65
C TRP A 14 8.29 5.38 10.08
N ASN A 15 8.21 6.34 10.99
CA ASN A 15 8.47 6.11 12.42
C ASN A 15 7.16 6.01 13.21
N ALA A 16 6.13 6.74 12.81
CA ALA A 16 4.84 6.76 13.50
C ALA A 16 4.16 5.39 13.50
N PHE A 17 3.90 4.82 12.31
CA PHE A 17 3.04 3.65 12.19
C PHE A 17 3.61 2.39 12.86
N PRO A 18 4.92 2.08 12.74
CA PRO A 18 5.50 0.98 13.50
C PRO A 18 5.37 1.19 15.01
N THR A 19 5.57 2.41 15.48
CA THR A 19 5.46 2.73 16.91
C THR A 19 4.04 2.49 17.39
N TYR A 20 3.04 3.13 16.75
CA TYR A 20 1.64 2.97 17.11
C TYR A 20 1.15 1.52 17.00
N PHE A 21 1.60 0.81 15.96
CA PHE A 21 1.27 -0.61 15.79
C PHE A 21 1.89 -1.48 16.88
N LEU A 22 3.14 -1.24 17.28
CA LEU A 22 3.79 -1.99 18.36
C LEU A 22 3.19 -1.68 19.73
N GLU A 23 2.85 -0.41 19.96
CA GLU A 23 2.26 0.07 21.22
C GLU A 23 0.74 -0.18 21.30
N GLN A 24 0.12 -0.67 20.22
CA GLN A 24 -1.32 -0.86 20.10
C GLN A 24 -2.07 0.43 20.52
N SER A 25 -1.59 1.56 20.03
CA SER A 25 -2.09 2.89 20.36
C SER A 25 -2.71 3.54 19.11
N PRO A 26 -3.83 4.27 19.26
CA PRO A 26 -4.51 4.86 18.12
C PRO A 26 -3.72 6.04 17.55
N VAL A 27 -3.91 6.29 16.26
CA VAL A 27 -3.25 7.37 15.52
C VAL A 27 -4.29 8.21 14.76
N TYR A 28 -4.10 9.52 14.72
CA TYR A 28 -4.95 10.38 13.89
C TYR A 28 -4.48 10.38 12.45
N VAL A 29 -5.40 10.10 11.54
CA VAL A 29 -5.18 10.21 10.11
C VAL A 29 -6.18 11.19 9.54
N LYS A 30 -5.70 12.10 8.69
CA LYS A 30 -6.50 13.15 8.10
C LYS A 30 -7.50 12.57 7.09
N GLY A 31 -8.74 13.03 7.16
CA GLY A 31 -9.80 12.64 6.24
C GLY A 31 -11.01 12.04 6.95
N SER A 32 -11.89 11.46 6.15
CA SER A 32 -13.10 10.80 6.61
C SER A 32 -13.37 9.51 5.85
N VAL A 33 -14.10 8.62 6.50
CA VAL A 33 -14.36 7.27 6.02
C VAL A 33 -15.85 6.96 6.10
N THR A 34 -16.28 6.00 5.28
CA THR A 34 -17.68 5.56 5.24
C THR A 34 -17.90 4.20 5.89
N THR A 35 -16.83 3.59 6.38
CA THR A 35 -16.77 2.22 6.86
C THR A 35 -16.04 2.17 8.20
N PRO A 36 -16.40 1.22 9.09
CA PRO A 36 -15.71 1.04 10.38
C PRO A 36 -14.27 0.53 10.21
N THR A 37 -13.94 -0.04 9.05
CA THR A 37 -12.58 -0.47 8.70
C THR A 37 -12.12 0.25 7.44
N VAL A 38 -10.85 0.63 7.40
CA VAL A 38 -10.28 1.45 6.35
C VAL A 38 -8.87 0.98 6.01
N PHE A 39 -8.46 1.24 4.77
CA PHE A 39 -7.06 1.14 4.37
C PHE A 39 -6.35 2.48 4.54
N ILE A 40 -5.03 2.44 4.75
CA ILE A 40 -4.22 3.65 4.78
C ILE A 40 -3.18 3.58 3.66
N GLU A 41 -3.23 4.56 2.76
CA GLU A 41 -2.23 4.80 1.72
C GLU A 41 -1.20 5.82 2.17
N VAL A 42 0.07 5.49 1.95
CA VAL A 42 1.14 6.49 1.94
C VAL A 42 1.31 6.98 0.51
N ILE A 43 1.13 8.29 0.30
CA ILE A 43 1.14 8.89 -1.04
C ILE A 43 2.47 8.56 -1.76
N GLY A 44 2.36 8.00 -2.96
CA GLY A 44 3.49 7.56 -3.79
C GLY A 44 4.12 6.22 -3.40
N HIS A 45 3.58 5.55 -2.37
CA HIS A 45 4.08 4.26 -1.86
C HIS A 45 2.96 3.20 -1.81
N GLY A 46 1.70 3.62 -1.82
CA GLY A 46 0.53 2.74 -1.89
C GLY A 46 -0.06 2.43 -0.53
N ILE A 47 -1.06 1.56 -0.49
CA ILE A 47 -1.66 1.10 0.77
C ILE A 47 -0.57 0.39 1.59
N VAL A 48 -0.51 0.67 2.88
CA VAL A 48 0.47 0.11 3.83
C VAL A 48 -0.16 -0.47 5.09
N ALA A 49 -1.43 -0.17 5.35
CA ALA A 49 -2.11 -0.62 6.56
C ALA A 49 -3.60 -0.83 6.34
N GLU A 50 -4.16 -1.73 7.14
CA GLU A 50 -5.58 -1.87 7.42
C GLU A 50 -5.82 -1.40 8.85
N ALA A 51 -6.87 -0.61 9.09
CA ALA A 51 -7.14 0.03 10.37
C ALA A 51 -8.63 0.05 10.69
N GLU A 52 -8.97 0.02 11.98
CA GLU A 52 -10.31 0.25 12.49
C GLU A 52 -10.49 1.73 12.85
N VAL A 53 -11.64 2.28 12.53
CA VAL A 53 -11.98 3.68 12.78
C VAL A 53 -12.70 3.78 14.11
N LEU A 54 -12.09 4.46 15.07
CA LEU A 54 -12.63 4.61 16.42
C LEU A 54 -13.62 5.78 16.49
N LEU A 55 -13.25 6.92 15.90
CA LEU A 55 -14.08 8.12 15.80
C LEU A 55 -13.60 9.06 14.70
N GLU A 56 -14.48 9.99 14.32
CA GLU A 56 -14.15 11.12 13.44
C GLU A 56 -14.46 12.43 14.15
N GLU A 57 -13.54 13.40 14.07
CA GLU A 57 -13.74 14.70 14.69
C GLU A 57 -13.08 15.85 13.93
N MET A 58 -13.68 17.05 14.07
CA MET A 58 -13.17 18.29 13.51
C MET A 58 -12.22 18.94 14.51
N ILE A 59 -10.92 18.76 14.32
CA ILE A 59 -9.88 19.25 15.23
C ILE A 59 -8.79 20.01 14.46
N GLY A 60 -8.03 20.84 15.18
CA GLY A 60 -6.75 21.32 14.66
C GLY A 60 -5.75 20.17 14.56
N ARG A 61 -4.55 20.45 14.03
CA ARG A 61 -3.48 19.44 13.93
C ARG A 61 -3.29 18.70 15.27
N PRO A 62 -3.47 17.37 15.31
CA PRO A 62 -3.27 16.57 16.52
C PRO A 62 -1.90 16.81 17.13
N ASP A 63 -1.81 16.71 18.45
CA ASP A 63 -0.54 16.82 19.15
C ASP A 63 0.22 15.51 19.08
N ASP A 64 0.95 15.35 17.98
CA ASP A 64 1.65 14.14 17.61
C ASP A 64 3.12 14.48 17.26
N PRO A 65 4.12 13.78 17.83
CA PRO A 65 5.53 14.08 17.63
C PRO A 65 6.03 13.79 16.20
N TYR A 66 5.27 13.04 15.40
CA TYR A 66 5.65 12.65 14.05
C TYR A 66 5.23 13.66 12.98
N TRP A 67 4.55 14.76 13.33
CA TRP A 67 4.29 15.85 12.38
C TRP A 67 5.59 16.53 11.93
N LEU A 68 5.75 16.63 10.61
CA LEU A 68 6.87 17.32 9.98
C LEU A 68 6.52 18.79 9.74
N GLY A 69 7.37 19.71 10.23
CA GLY A 69 7.21 21.15 10.04
C GLY A 69 6.22 21.83 11.00
N GLU A 70 5.99 23.13 10.77
CA GLU A 70 5.23 23.99 11.68
C GLU A 70 3.71 23.72 11.65
N LYS A 71 3.01 24.02 12.76
CA LYS A 71 1.54 23.94 12.89
C LYS A 71 0.90 25.02 12.00
N GLN A 72 0.69 24.72 10.71
CA GLN A 72 0.02 25.62 9.75
C GLN A 72 -1.36 25.14 9.29
N GLU A 73 -1.87 24.01 9.79
CA GLU A 73 -3.19 23.53 9.39
C GLU A 73 -4.29 24.05 10.33
N GLY A 74 -5.32 24.67 9.77
CA GLY A 74 -6.55 25.03 10.48
C GLY A 74 -7.36 23.80 10.90
N VAL A 75 -8.56 24.00 11.45
CA VAL A 75 -9.46 22.91 11.85
C VAL A 75 -9.84 22.09 10.62
N GLN A 76 -9.57 20.78 10.65
CA GLN A 76 -9.89 19.82 9.59
C GLN A 76 -10.51 18.55 10.18
N LEU A 77 -11.05 17.70 9.32
CA LEU A 77 -11.61 16.40 9.73
C LEU A 77 -10.47 15.37 9.85
N TYR A 78 -10.39 14.72 11.00
CA TYR A 78 -9.48 13.62 11.27
C TYR A 78 -10.26 12.39 11.74
N SER A 79 -9.79 11.23 11.32
CA SER A 79 -10.22 9.93 11.84
C SER A 79 -9.18 9.43 12.83
N LEU A 80 -9.59 9.09 14.04
CA LEU A 80 -8.77 8.35 14.99
C LEU A 80 -8.88 6.86 14.64
N VAL A 81 -7.75 6.20 14.39
CA VAL A 81 -7.74 4.81 13.91
C VAL A 81 -6.79 3.93 14.70
N ASP A 82 -7.17 2.67 14.89
CA ASP A 82 -6.31 1.61 15.40
C ASP A 82 -5.78 0.77 14.24
N LEU A 83 -4.45 0.62 14.16
CA LEU A 83 -3.80 -0.15 13.10
C LEU A 83 -3.99 -1.65 13.35
N LEU A 84 -4.76 -2.33 12.50
CA LEU A 84 -5.00 -3.77 12.57
C LEU A 84 -3.87 -4.57 11.92
N GLN A 85 -3.34 -4.07 10.80
CA GLN A 85 -2.23 -4.66 10.06
C GLN A 85 -1.31 -3.57 9.52
N LEU A 86 0.00 -3.82 9.53
CA LEU A 86 1.01 -2.93 8.99
C LEU A 86 2.00 -3.73 8.13
N HIS A 87 1.87 -3.57 6.81
CA HIS A 87 2.63 -4.36 5.85
C HIS A 87 3.03 -3.50 4.65
N PHE A 88 4.26 -3.67 4.18
CA PHE A 88 4.60 -3.17 2.85
C PHE A 88 3.99 -4.10 1.82
N HIS A 89 2.95 -3.63 1.13
CA HIS A 89 2.45 -4.31 -0.05
C HIS A 89 3.09 -3.75 -1.31
N HIS A 90 3.11 -4.58 -2.34
CA HIS A 90 3.57 -4.22 -3.67
C HIS A 90 2.90 -2.91 -4.14
N PRO A 91 3.60 -2.04 -4.90
CA PRO A 91 3.15 -0.71 -5.35
C PRO A 91 1.85 -0.67 -6.19
N LEU A 92 1.14 -1.78 -6.35
CA LEU A 92 -0.11 -1.90 -7.11
C LEU A 92 -1.34 -1.47 -6.33
N LEU A 93 -1.16 -1.07 -5.08
CA LEU A 93 -2.19 -0.43 -4.27
C LEU A 93 -1.89 1.07 -4.15
N GLN A 94 -1.31 1.64 -5.21
CA GLN A 94 -1.12 3.08 -5.36
C GLN A 94 -2.32 3.72 -6.04
N MET A 95 -2.57 4.97 -5.69
CA MET A 95 -3.55 5.83 -6.34
C MET A 95 -3.45 5.73 -7.88
N GLY A 96 -4.58 5.47 -8.54
CA GLY A 96 -4.67 5.17 -9.97
C GLY A 96 -4.79 3.67 -10.29
N MET A 97 -4.49 2.78 -9.33
CA MET A 97 -4.64 1.31 -9.47
C MET A 97 -5.91 0.75 -8.78
N TYR A 98 -6.58 1.60 -8.01
CA TYR A 98 -7.88 1.37 -7.40
C TYR A 98 -8.72 2.64 -7.53
N GLU A 99 -10.05 2.49 -7.60
CA GLU A 99 -10.96 3.63 -7.67
C GLU A 99 -11.27 4.16 -6.25
N VAL A 100 -11.44 5.47 -6.08
CA VAL A 100 -11.64 6.09 -4.75
C VAL A 100 -12.91 5.60 -4.06
N ASP A 101 -13.92 5.23 -4.85
CA ASP A 101 -15.19 4.65 -4.46
C ASP A 101 -15.21 3.12 -4.54
N GLU A 102 -14.07 2.48 -4.82
CA GLU A 102 -13.97 1.04 -4.89
C GLU A 102 -14.41 0.41 -3.54
N PRO A 103 -15.32 -0.58 -3.55
CA PRO A 103 -15.82 -1.19 -2.32
C PRO A 103 -14.67 -1.76 -1.47
N TYR A 104 -14.76 -1.61 -0.15
CA TYR A 104 -13.75 -2.07 0.80
C TYR A 104 -13.34 -3.53 0.56
N GLU A 105 -14.29 -4.45 0.37
CA GLU A 105 -14.00 -5.87 0.10
C GLU A 105 -13.20 -6.10 -1.19
N SER A 106 -13.38 -5.25 -2.21
CA SER A 106 -12.59 -5.34 -3.45
C SER A 106 -11.16 -4.89 -3.21
N ILE A 107 -10.95 -3.79 -2.47
CA ILE A 107 -9.62 -3.33 -2.08
C ILE A 107 -8.96 -4.37 -1.17
N ARG A 108 -9.69 -4.94 -0.22
CA ARG A 108 -9.21 -5.99 0.69
C ARG A 108 -8.79 -7.25 -0.05
N LYS A 109 -9.54 -7.65 -1.07
CA LYS A 109 -9.15 -8.74 -1.95
C LYS A 109 -7.83 -8.43 -2.66
N LYS A 110 -7.70 -7.25 -3.27
CA LYS A 110 -6.44 -6.82 -3.91
C LYS A 110 -5.27 -6.75 -2.90
N TRP A 111 -5.54 -6.29 -1.68
CA TRP A 111 -4.58 -6.25 -0.58
C TRP A 111 -4.06 -7.64 -0.24
N ASN A 112 -4.97 -8.59 0.02
CA ASN A 112 -4.64 -9.97 0.35
C ASN A 112 -3.97 -10.71 -0.82
N ASP A 113 -4.39 -10.45 -2.06
CA ASP A 113 -3.83 -11.05 -3.27
C ASP A 113 -2.48 -10.43 -3.67
N GLY A 114 -2.17 -9.23 -3.15
CA GLY A 114 -0.93 -8.50 -3.44
C GLY A 114 0.31 -9.19 -2.87
N TYR A 115 1.44 -8.98 -3.55
CA TYR A 115 2.75 -9.42 -3.10
C TYR A 115 3.18 -8.63 -1.85
N TYR A 116 3.60 -9.36 -0.81
CA TYR A 116 4.12 -8.77 0.42
C TYR A 116 5.62 -8.51 0.24
N VAL A 117 6.08 -7.31 0.54
CA VAL A 117 7.51 -6.99 0.55
C VAL A 117 8.12 -7.62 1.82
N PRO A 118 8.93 -8.68 1.71
CA PRO A 118 9.51 -9.32 2.86
C PRO A 118 10.56 -8.40 3.46
N SER A 119 10.29 -7.82 4.63
CA SER A 119 11.24 -6.99 5.37
C SER A 119 11.17 -7.29 6.85
N SER A 120 12.35 -7.40 7.48
CA SER A 120 12.48 -7.50 8.94
C SER A 120 12.25 -6.17 9.66
N LYS A 121 12.23 -5.05 8.92
CA LYS A 121 11.99 -3.70 9.45
C LYS A 121 11.06 -2.91 8.54
N TRP A 122 10.02 -2.31 9.11
CA TRP A 122 9.14 -1.41 8.38
C TRP A 122 9.77 -0.01 8.32
N THR A 123 10.56 0.28 7.28
CA THR A 123 11.21 1.59 7.08
C THR A 123 11.15 2.01 5.62
N LYS A 124 11.23 3.32 5.36
CA LYS A 124 11.33 3.86 4.00
C LYS A 124 12.48 3.22 3.21
N ALA A 125 13.67 3.14 3.80
CA ALA A 125 14.87 2.66 3.12
C ALA A 125 14.79 1.16 2.75
N SER A 126 14.23 0.33 3.63
CA SER A 126 14.04 -1.10 3.32
C SER A 126 13.04 -1.30 2.19
N TYR A 127 11.96 -0.52 2.16
CA TYR A 127 10.99 -0.54 1.08
C TYR A 127 11.58 -0.06 -0.25
N GLU A 128 12.23 1.11 -0.27
CA GLU A 128 12.86 1.65 -1.48
C GLU A 128 13.97 0.73 -2.00
N ALA A 129 14.76 0.11 -1.11
CA ALA A 129 15.79 -0.84 -1.51
C ALA A 129 15.19 -2.12 -2.12
N HIS A 130 14.07 -2.62 -1.60
CA HIS A 130 13.36 -3.74 -2.21
C HIS A 130 12.84 -3.36 -3.60
N LEU A 131 12.11 -2.24 -3.72
CA LEU A 131 11.63 -1.75 -5.02
C LEU A 131 12.76 -1.52 -6.02
N PHE A 132 13.89 -1.01 -5.56
CA PHE A 132 15.06 -0.81 -6.40
C PHE A 132 15.68 -2.13 -6.87
N ARG A 133 15.77 -3.14 -6.00
CA ARG A 133 16.24 -4.49 -6.38
C ARG A 133 15.32 -5.14 -7.38
N GLU A 134 14.01 -5.07 -7.16
CA GLU A 134 12.99 -5.51 -8.11
C GLU A 134 13.21 -4.83 -9.47
N LYS A 135 13.37 -3.49 -9.49
CA LYS A 135 13.61 -2.73 -10.73
C LYS A 135 14.97 -2.98 -11.41
N LEU A 136 16.00 -3.33 -10.64
CA LEU A 136 17.33 -3.62 -11.19
C LEU A 136 17.39 -5.02 -11.82
N LEU A 137 16.66 -5.98 -11.26
CA LEU A 137 16.70 -7.38 -11.66
C LEU A 137 15.59 -7.73 -12.64
N ALA A 138 14.46 -7.03 -12.61
CA ALA A 138 13.38 -7.21 -13.56
C ALA A 138 13.69 -6.44 -14.86
N PRO A 139 13.78 -7.12 -16.01
CA PRO A 139 13.62 -6.42 -17.27
C PRO A 139 12.30 -5.63 -17.28
N LYS A 140 12.14 -4.65 -18.17
CA LYS A 140 10.80 -4.10 -18.38
C LYS A 140 9.96 -5.17 -19.06
N SER A 141 8.81 -5.51 -18.48
CA SER A 141 7.85 -6.32 -19.21
C SER A 141 7.45 -5.59 -20.50
N HIS A 142 7.47 -6.32 -21.60
CA HIS A 142 6.98 -5.87 -22.91
C HIS A 142 5.59 -6.46 -23.20
N VAL A 143 5.00 -7.12 -22.21
CA VAL A 143 3.69 -7.79 -22.30
C VAL A 143 2.80 -7.38 -21.13
N THR A 144 1.50 -7.46 -21.33
CA THR A 144 0.47 -7.24 -20.30
C THR A 144 -0.21 -8.56 -19.91
N THR A 145 0.10 -9.64 -20.63
CA THR A 145 -0.44 -10.98 -20.40
C THR A 145 0.43 -11.79 -19.43
N CYS A 146 -0.20 -12.39 -18.43
CA CYS A 146 0.46 -13.30 -17.50
C CYS A 146 0.83 -14.63 -18.19
N ALA A 147 2.08 -15.07 -18.08
CA ALA A 147 2.53 -16.35 -18.61
C ALA A 147 1.95 -17.57 -17.88
N SER A 148 1.45 -17.39 -16.65
CA SER A 148 0.90 -18.49 -15.82
C SER A 148 -0.62 -18.63 -15.97
N CYS A 149 -1.38 -17.55 -15.78
CA CYS A 149 -2.85 -17.61 -15.85
C CYS A 149 -3.43 -17.11 -17.19
N HIS A 150 -2.59 -16.64 -18.11
CA HIS A 150 -2.98 -16.12 -19.43
C HIS A 150 -3.93 -14.92 -19.43
N VAL A 151 -4.18 -14.31 -18.28
CA VAL A 151 -4.98 -13.08 -18.17
C VAL A 151 -4.17 -11.89 -18.69
N ASP A 152 -4.78 -11.08 -19.56
CA ASP A 152 -4.25 -9.79 -19.98
C ASP A 152 -4.69 -8.70 -18.99
N LEU A 153 -3.72 -8.17 -18.24
CA LEU A 153 -3.96 -7.11 -17.27
C LEU A 153 -4.37 -5.79 -17.94
N ALA A 154 -4.10 -5.58 -19.23
CA ALA A 154 -4.50 -4.37 -19.94
C ALA A 154 -6.02 -4.22 -20.04
N GLU A 155 -6.77 -5.32 -20.02
CA GLU A 155 -8.24 -5.29 -20.03
C GLU A 155 -8.80 -4.57 -18.79
N ARG A 156 -8.11 -4.66 -17.66
CA ARG A 156 -8.53 -4.07 -16.38
C ARG A 156 -7.79 -2.79 -16.02
N PHE A 157 -6.51 -2.69 -16.35
CA PHE A 157 -5.62 -1.62 -15.90
C PHE A 157 -5.09 -0.74 -17.04
N GLY A 158 -5.53 -0.98 -18.27
CA GLY A 158 -5.15 -0.20 -19.43
C GLY A 158 -3.72 -0.43 -19.90
N LYS A 159 -3.23 0.46 -20.77
CA LYS A 159 -1.94 0.27 -21.47
C LYS A 159 -0.72 0.29 -20.55
N GLU A 160 -0.81 0.85 -19.36
CA GLU A 160 0.28 0.83 -18.36
C GLU A 160 0.36 -0.49 -17.59
N ALA A 161 -0.50 -1.46 -17.91
CA ALA A 161 -0.54 -2.76 -17.24
C ALA A 161 0.77 -3.56 -17.35
N TYR A 162 1.67 -3.23 -18.28
CA TYR A 162 2.97 -3.89 -18.40
C TYR A 162 3.86 -3.58 -17.19
N HIS A 163 3.63 -2.46 -16.49
CA HIS A 163 4.31 -2.15 -15.23
C HIS A 163 3.91 -3.06 -14.06
N LEU A 164 2.80 -3.80 -14.21
CA LEU A 164 2.27 -4.68 -13.17
C LEU A 164 2.70 -6.13 -13.37
N ILE A 165 3.29 -6.43 -14.52
CA ILE A 165 3.78 -7.77 -14.85
C ILE A 165 5.19 -7.92 -14.26
N GLU A 166 5.34 -8.90 -13.39
CA GLU A 166 6.53 -9.15 -12.60
C GLU A 166 7.41 -10.22 -13.27
N TYR A 167 8.73 -10.07 -13.15
CA TYR A 167 9.68 -11.05 -13.66
C TYR A 167 9.94 -12.11 -12.60
N HIS A 168 9.63 -13.36 -12.90
CA HIS A 168 9.92 -14.49 -12.04
C HIS A 168 10.98 -15.38 -12.69
N LEU A 169 12.07 -15.67 -11.96
CA LEU A 169 13.13 -16.58 -12.39
C LEU A 169 12.80 -18.01 -11.92
N THR A 170 12.54 -18.92 -12.86
CA THR A 170 12.51 -20.36 -12.58
C THR A 170 13.91 -20.97 -12.79
N GLU A 171 14.08 -22.26 -12.45
CA GLU A 171 15.34 -22.99 -12.65
C GLU A 171 15.84 -22.97 -14.11
N GLU A 172 14.92 -22.87 -15.09
CA GLU A 172 15.23 -22.98 -16.51
C GLU A 172 15.16 -21.65 -17.28
N ARG A 173 14.31 -20.71 -16.86
CA ARG A 173 14.10 -19.43 -17.58
C ARG A 173 13.38 -18.38 -16.73
N GLY A 174 13.46 -17.13 -17.17
CA GLY A 174 12.58 -16.08 -16.66
C GLY A 174 11.21 -16.09 -17.34
N ILE A 175 10.16 -15.86 -16.55
CA ILE A 175 8.78 -15.72 -17.03
C ILE A 175 8.16 -14.41 -16.51
N TRP A 176 7.22 -13.89 -17.28
CA TRP A 176 6.45 -12.69 -16.95
C TRP A 176 5.10 -13.09 -16.37
N VAL A 177 4.87 -12.82 -15.09
CA VAL A 177 3.67 -13.27 -14.38
C VAL A 177 2.95 -12.09 -13.75
N CYS A 178 1.63 -12.21 -13.58
CA CYS A 178 0.91 -11.23 -12.78
C CYS A 178 1.29 -11.38 -11.29
N PRO A 179 1.12 -10.33 -10.47
CA PRO A 179 1.50 -10.32 -9.06
C PRO A 179 0.89 -11.47 -8.26
N THR A 180 -0.38 -11.78 -8.54
CA THR A 180 -1.09 -12.88 -7.89
C THR A 180 -0.43 -14.24 -8.19
N CYS A 181 -0.07 -14.49 -9.45
CA CYS A 181 0.64 -15.71 -9.83
C CYS A 181 2.07 -15.74 -9.29
N HIS A 182 2.76 -14.60 -9.28
CA HIS A 182 4.12 -14.52 -8.74
C HIS A 182 4.15 -14.87 -7.26
N LYS A 183 3.22 -14.32 -6.48
CA LYS A 183 3.02 -14.69 -5.07
C LYS A 183 2.74 -16.18 -4.92
N ALA A 184 1.81 -16.73 -5.70
CA ALA A 184 1.44 -18.13 -5.64
C ALA A 184 2.65 -19.06 -5.81
N ILE A 185 3.56 -18.72 -6.74
CA ILE A 185 4.80 -19.48 -6.96
C ILE A 185 5.67 -19.51 -5.70
N HIS A 186 5.88 -18.37 -5.03
CA HIS A 186 6.71 -18.29 -3.82
C HIS A 186 6.04 -18.80 -2.54
N THR A 187 4.73 -19.05 -2.54
CA THR A 187 3.99 -19.58 -1.37
C THR A 187 3.67 -21.08 -1.46
N LEU A 188 3.82 -21.68 -2.64
CA LEU A 188 3.60 -23.12 -2.86
C LEU A 188 4.90 -23.95 -2.78
N ASP A 189 6.05 -23.28 -2.69
CA ASP A 189 7.35 -23.85 -2.29
C ASP A 189 7.53 -23.76 -0.76
#